data_AF-A0A7C7HLF9-F1
#
_entry.id   AF-A0A7C7HLF9-F1
#
_cell.length_a   1.000
_cell.length_b   1.000
_cell.length_c   1.000
_cell.angle_alpha   90.00
_cell.angle_beta   90.00
_cell.angle_gamma   90.00
#
_symmetry.space_group_name_H-M   'P 1'
#
loop_
_entity.id
_entity.type
_entity.pdbx_description
1 polymer ?
#
loop_
_entity_poly.entity_id
_entity_poly.type
_entity_poly.pdbx_seq_one_letter_code
_entity_poly.pdbx_strand_id
1 'polypeptide(L)'
;MKHKILSLILIAVPALILASGDAHGVVPHLDGSIENLNIIWVVPFIGILLSIAVFPLVAPLFWHHHFGKVSLFWAVSLIGPFLLKEGLEITLYELLHVAFLEYIPFIILLLALFTISGGIR
;
A
#
# COMPACT_ATOMS: atom_id res chain seq x y z
N MET A 1 22.85 20.79 7.46
CA MET A 1 21.48 21.29 7.67
C MET A 1 20.40 20.35 7.15
N LYS A 2 20.51 19.86 5.90
CA LYS A 2 19.58 18.88 5.29
C LYS A 2 19.38 17.59 6.11
N HIS A 3 20.46 17.01 6.66
CA HIS A 3 20.37 15.80 7.51
C HIS A 3 19.67 16.02 8.85
N LYS A 4 19.78 17.22 9.44
CA LYS A 4 19.07 17.56 10.69
C LYS A 4 17.59 17.76 10.45
N ILE A 5 17.22 18.35 9.32
CA ILE A 5 15.82 18.52 8.88
C ILE A 5 15.21 17.15 8.54
N LEU A 6 15.94 16.28 7.84
CA LEU A 6 15.50 14.92 7.53
C LEU A 6 15.30 14.09 8.81
N SER A 7 16.21 14.22 9.78
CA SER A 7 16.10 13.55 11.08
C SER A 7 14.98 14.13 11.95
N LEU A 8 14.71 15.44 11.88
CA LEU A 8 13.57 16.05 12.58
C LEU A 8 12.24 15.56 11.99
N ILE A 9 12.15 15.46 10.67
CA ILE A 9 10.97 14.92 9.98
C ILE A 9 10.78 13.44 10.34
N LEU A 10 11.87 12.65 10.36
CA LEU A 10 11.83 11.22 10.70
C LEU A 10 11.40 10.94 12.15
N ILE A 11 11.63 11.88 13.08
CA ILE A 11 11.24 11.77 14.49
C ILE A 11 9.87 12.40 14.76
N ALA A 12 9.50 13.46 14.04
CA ALA A 12 8.23 14.16 14.21
C ALA A 12 7.03 13.37 13.63
N VAL A 13 7.24 12.60 12.56
CA VAL A 13 6.17 11.81 11.92
C VAL A 13 5.62 10.71 12.85
N PRO A 14 6.44 9.89 13.53
CA PRO A 14 5.95 8.91 14.51
C PRO A 14 5.25 9.56 15.71
N ALA A 15 5.74 10.72 16.18
CA ALA A 15 5.15 11.43 17.31
C ALA A 15 3.76 11.98 16.99
N LEU A 16 3.51 12.36 15.73
CA LEU A 16 2.20 12.82 15.27
C LEU A 16 1.19 11.66 15.11
N ILE A 17 1.69 10.46 14.76
CA ILE A 17 0.88 9.23 14.64
C ILE A 17 0.49 8.68 16.03
N LEU A 18 1.39 8.76 17.01
CA LEU A 18 1.14 8.28 18.38
C LEU A 18 0.33 9.27 19.24
N ALA A 19 0.14 10.50 18.77
CA ALA A 19 -0.65 11.54 19.43
C ALA A 19 -2.14 11.51 19.05
N SER A 20 -2.59 10.54 18.24
CA SER A 20 -4.02 10.32 17.95
C SER A 20 -4.74 9.64 19.13
N GLY A 21 -4.61 10.22 20.31
CA GLY A 21 -5.50 9.94 21.43
C GLY A 21 -6.61 10.95 21.41
N ASP A 22 -7.71 10.68 20.71
CA ASP A 22 -8.96 11.36 21.00
C ASP A 22 -10.15 10.41 20.95
N ALA A 23 -11.01 10.65 21.92
CA ALA A 23 -12.23 9.96 22.26
C ALA A 23 -13.23 9.93 21.08
N HIS A 24 -14.15 8.96 21.16
CA HIS A 24 -15.31 8.71 20.29
C HIS A 24 -15.06 7.69 19.17
N GLY A 25 -15.53 6.47 19.42
CA GLY A 25 -15.48 5.31 18.52
C GLY A 25 -16.39 5.46 17.30
N VAL A 26 -16.00 6.32 16.38
CA VAL A 26 -16.40 6.23 14.97
C VAL A 26 -15.13 5.86 14.22
N VAL A 27 -14.90 4.55 14.07
CA VAL A 27 -13.83 4.06 13.22
C VAL A 27 -14.24 4.40 11.79
N PRO A 28 -13.45 5.17 11.03
CA PRO A 28 -13.71 5.38 9.61
C PRO A 28 -13.67 4.00 8.94
N HIS A 29 -14.82 3.49 8.51
CA HIS A 29 -14.91 2.19 7.87
C HIS A 29 -15.37 2.40 6.45
N LEU A 30 -14.69 1.77 5.49
CA LEU A 30 -15.18 1.71 4.13
C LEU A 30 -16.43 0.84 4.06
N ASP A 31 -17.55 1.36 3.53
CA ASP A 31 -18.69 0.51 3.18
C ASP A 31 -18.39 -0.23 1.88
N GLY A 32 -18.01 -1.50 2.00
CA GLY A 32 -17.73 -2.40 0.88
C GLY A 32 -19.00 -2.95 0.20
N SER A 33 -20.18 -2.40 0.46
CA SER A 33 -21.42 -2.81 -0.21
C SER A 33 -21.31 -2.63 -1.73
N ILE A 34 -22.01 -3.49 -2.49
CA ILE A 34 -21.97 -3.50 -3.96
C ILE A 34 -22.47 -2.16 -4.55
N GLU A 35 -23.29 -1.40 -3.81
CA GLU A 35 -23.71 -0.05 -4.17
C GLU A 35 -22.56 0.97 -4.14
N ASN A 36 -21.60 0.82 -3.22
CA ASN A 36 -20.48 1.73 -3.05
C ASN A 36 -19.19 1.23 -3.75
N LEU A 37 -18.91 -0.08 -3.78
CA LEU A 37 -17.79 -0.67 -4.51
C LEU A 37 -18.26 -1.57 -5.66
N ASN A 38 -18.38 -0.98 -6.85
CA ASN A 38 -18.63 -1.72 -8.09
C ASN A 38 -17.41 -2.58 -8.48
N ILE A 39 -17.63 -3.70 -9.18
CA ILE A 39 -16.58 -4.62 -9.69
C ILE A 39 -15.48 -3.90 -10.50
N ILE A 40 -15.78 -2.72 -11.07
CA ILE A 40 -14.82 -1.91 -11.81
C ILE A 40 -13.56 -1.53 -10.99
N TRP A 41 -13.66 -1.48 -9.66
CA TRP A 41 -12.52 -1.21 -8.77
C TRP A 41 -11.45 -2.31 -8.77
N VAL A 42 -11.78 -3.50 -9.30
CA VAL A 42 -10.81 -4.60 -9.48
C VAL A 42 -9.89 -4.36 -10.68
N VAL A 43 -10.23 -3.43 -11.59
CA VAL A 43 -9.45 -3.19 -12.82
C VAL A 43 -7.98 -2.85 -12.55
N PRO A 44 -7.61 -1.93 -11.63
CA PRO A 44 -6.21 -1.65 -11.34
C PRO A 44 -5.46 -2.87 -10.79
N PHE A 45 -6.14 -3.73 -10.02
CA PHE A 45 -5.56 -4.97 -9.49
C PHE A 45 -5.28 -5.98 -10.61
N ILE A 46 -6.24 -6.22 -11.51
CA ILE A 46 -6.01 -7.07 -12.70
C ILE A 46 -4.90 -6.47 -13.58
N GLY A 47 -4.89 -5.14 -13.74
CA GLY A 47 -3.89 -4.43 -14.53
C GLY A 47 -2.46 -4.64 -14.03
N ILE A 48 -2.22 -4.54 -12.73
CA ILE A 48 -0.88 -4.80 -12.18
C ILE A 48 -0.51 -6.28 -12.27
N LEU A 49 -1.45 -7.21 -12.01
CA LEU A 49 -1.20 -8.65 -12.15
C LEU A 49 -0.84 -9.04 -13.60
N LEU A 50 -1.56 -8.50 -14.57
CA LEU A 50 -1.27 -8.71 -15.98
C LEU A 50 0.06 -8.07 -16.38
N SER A 51 0.40 -6.91 -15.80
CA SER A 51 1.68 -6.25 -16.03
C SER A 51 2.86 -7.11 -15.55
N ILE A 52 2.80 -7.62 -14.32
CA ILE A 52 3.86 -8.49 -13.77
C ILE A 52 3.93 -9.85 -14.48
N ALA A 53 2.85 -10.31 -15.10
CA ALA A 53 2.82 -11.58 -15.83
C ALA A 53 3.30 -11.44 -17.28
N VAL A 54 2.88 -10.39 -18.00
CA VAL A 54 3.10 -10.27 -19.45
C VAL A 54 4.39 -9.52 -19.79
N PHE A 55 4.68 -8.39 -19.12
CA PHE A 55 5.84 -7.56 -19.49
C PHE A 55 7.20 -8.24 -19.32
N PRO A 56 7.45 -9.08 -18.30
CA PRO A 56 8.71 -9.81 -18.22
C PRO A 56 8.93 -10.75 -19.41
N LEU A 57 7.85 -11.31 -19.98
CA LEU A 57 7.92 -12.24 -21.11
C LEU A 57 8.09 -11.52 -22.45
N VAL A 58 7.39 -10.39 -22.64
CA VAL A 58 7.39 -9.67 -23.92
C VAL A 58 8.56 -8.68 -24.02
N ALA A 59 8.90 -7.99 -22.94
CA ALA A 59 9.89 -6.90 -22.93
C ALA A 59 10.70 -6.85 -21.61
N PRO A 60 11.60 -7.83 -21.37
CA PRO A 60 12.32 -7.97 -20.11
C PRO A 60 13.21 -6.75 -19.77
N LEU A 61 13.92 -6.20 -20.75
CA LEU A 61 14.77 -5.00 -20.56
C LEU A 61 13.95 -3.77 -20.13
N PHE A 62 12.76 -3.59 -20.71
CA PHE A 62 11.87 -2.49 -20.34
C PHE A 62 11.34 -2.69 -18.91
N TRP A 63 10.87 -3.91 -18.61
CA TRP A 63 10.30 -4.25 -17.31
C TRP A 63 11.29 -4.05 -16.17
N HIS A 64 12.52 -4.55 -16.29
CA HIS A 64 13.51 -4.41 -15.22
C HIS A 64 13.87 -2.95 -14.91
N HIS A 65 13.82 -2.05 -15.90
CA HIS A 65 14.07 -0.63 -15.69
C HIS A 65 12.81 0.14 -15.21
N HIS A 66 11.61 -0.30 -15.58
CA HIS A 66 10.37 0.45 -15.37
C HIS A 66 9.38 -0.19 -14.40
N PHE A 67 9.70 -1.33 -13.78
CA PHE A 67 8.83 -2.04 -12.85
C PHE A 67 8.20 -1.10 -11.82
N GLY A 68 9.03 -0.30 -11.14
CA GLY A 68 8.53 0.65 -10.13
C GLY A 68 7.59 1.71 -10.70
N LYS A 69 7.82 2.18 -11.92
CA LYS A 69 6.95 3.19 -12.57
C LYS A 69 5.61 2.59 -12.97
N VAL A 70 5.60 1.36 -13.48
CA VAL A 70 4.36 0.65 -13.86
C VAL A 70 3.55 0.31 -12.60
N SER A 71 4.20 -0.18 -11.54
CA SER A 71 3.53 -0.43 -10.26
C SER A 71 2.95 0.84 -9.65
N LEU A 72 3.70 1.95 -9.70
CA LEU A 72 3.24 3.24 -9.20
C LEU A 72 2.05 3.76 -10.02
N PHE A 73 2.07 3.61 -11.34
CA PHE A 73 0.95 3.99 -12.20
C PHE A 73 -0.35 3.28 -11.79
N TRP A 74 -0.30 1.95 -11.61
CA TRP A 74 -1.48 1.19 -11.18
C TRP A 74 -1.90 1.51 -9.75
N ALA A 75 -0.95 1.71 -8.82
CA ALA A 75 -1.24 2.13 -7.46
C ALA A 75 -1.95 3.49 -7.41
N VAL A 76 -1.46 4.48 -8.16
CA VAL A 76 -2.10 5.81 -8.26
C VAL A 76 -3.45 5.72 -8.97
N SER A 77 -3.59 4.84 -9.96
CA SER A 77 -4.88 4.61 -10.63
C SER A 77 -5.94 4.02 -9.69
N LEU A 78 -5.55 3.32 -8.63
CA LEU A 78 -6.46 2.84 -7.58
C LEU A 78 -6.69 3.93 -6.52
N ILE A 79 -5.60 4.43 -5.93
CA ILE A 79 -5.64 5.34 -4.78
C ILE A 79 -6.18 6.72 -5.17
N GLY A 80 -5.86 7.22 -6.36
CA GLY A 80 -6.28 8.55 -6.81
C GLY A 80 -7.80 8.72 -6.87
N PRO A 81 -8.53 7.89 -7.65
CA PRO A 81 -9.99 7.93 -7.66
C PRO A 81 -10.62 7.61 -6.31
N PHE A 82 -10.00 6.72 -5.53
CA PHE A 82 -10.49 6.34 -4.21
C PHE A 82 -10.41 7.50 -3.21
N LEU A 83 -9.29 8.24 -3.21
CA LEU A 83 -9.11 9.48 -2.44
C LEU A 83 -10.17 10.53 -2.80
N LEU A 84 -10.53 10.65 -4.09
CA LEU A 84 -11.53 11.61 -4.54
C LEU A 84 -12.96 11.22 -4.14
N LYS A 85 -13.23 9.91 -4.06
CA LYS A 85 -14.57 9.37 -3.76
C LYS A 85 -14.84 9.28 -2.26
N GLU A 86 -13.95 8.63 -1.50
CA GLU A 86 -14.12 8.33 -0.08
C GLU A 86 -13.45 9.38 0.82
N GLY A 87 -12.57 10.21 0.26
CA GLY A 87 -11.83 11.23 1.00
C GLY A 87 -10.50 10.73 1.57
N LEU A 88 -9.72 11.68 2.10
CA LEU A 88 -8.36 11.43 2.58
C LEU A 88 -8.34 10.58 3.85
N GLU A 89 -9.23 10.85 4.80
CA GLU A 89 -9.26 10.17 6.10
C GLU A 89 -9.51 8.67 5.97
N ILE A 90 -10.58 8.28 5.26
CA ILE A 90 -10.94 6.88 5.03
C ILE A 90 -9.84 6.17 4.21
N THR A 91 -9.38 6.80 3.12
CA THR A 91 -8.33 6.19 2.28
C THR A 91 -7.04 5.95 3.04
N LEU A 92 -6.60 6.93 3.83
CA LEU A 92 -5.38 6.81 4.61
C LEU A 92 -5.57 5.77 5.71
N TYR A 93 -6.71 5.77 6.40
CA TYR A 93 -7.04 4.77 7.42
C TYR A 93 -6.96 3.36 6.84
N GLU A 94 -7.66 3.07 5.76
CA GLU A 94 -7.66 1.74 5.13
C GLU A 94 -6.27 1.34 4.61
N LEU A 95 -5.55 2.27 3.98
CA LEU A 95 -4.20 2.00 3.46
C LEU A 95 -3.22 1.65 4.59
N LEU A 96 -3.26 2.40 5.70
CA LEU A 96 -2.44 2.11 6.87
C LEU A 96 -2.90 0.85 7.57
N HIS A 97 -4.21 0.64 7.72
CA HIS A 97 -4.78 -0.55 8.35
C HIS A 97 -4.28 -1.82 7.64
N VAL A 98 -4.43 -1.89 6.32
CA VAL A 98 -3.95 -3.02 5.51
C VAL A 98 -2.42 -3.13 5.56
N ALA A 99 -1.69 -2.02 5.43
CA ALA A 99 -0.22 -2.05 5.46
C ALA A 99 0.34 -2.57 6.80
N PHE A 100 -0.22 -2.12 7.92
CA PHE A 100 0.29 -2.46 9.25
C PHE A 100 -0.26 -3.76 9.82
N LEU A 101 -1.52 -4.08 9.58
CA LEU A 101 -2.17 -5.26 10.18
C LEU A 101 -2.16 -6.49 9.27
N GLU A 102 -2.03 -6.31 7.97
CA GLU A 102 -2.03 -7.44 7.03
C GLU A 102 -0.66 -7.62 6.38
N TYR A 103 -0.13 -6.56 5.76
CA TYR A 103 1.07 -6.66 4.93
C TYR A 103 2.36 -6.82 5.74
N ILE A 104 2.59 -6.01 6.77
CA ILE A 104 3.76 -6.13 7.65
C ILE A 104 3.79 -7.50 8.35
N PRO A 105 2.71 -7.98 9.00
CA PRO A 105 2.69 -9.30 9.61
C PRO A 105 2.94 -10.42 8.60
N PHE A 106 2.37 -10.32 7.40
CA PHE A 106 2.66 -11.27 6.33
C PHE A 106 4.14 -11.31 5.95
N ILE A 107 4.80 -10.14 5.79
CA ILE A 107 6.25 -10.08 5.54
C ILE A 107 7.04 -10.72 6.69
N ILE A 108 6.67 -10.43 7.94
CA ILE A 108 7.33 -11.01 9.12
C ILE A 108 7.17 -12.53 9.12
N LEU A 109 5.99 -13.05 8.77
CA LEU A 109 5.75 -14.48 8.64
C LEU A 109 6.61 -15.11 7.53
N LEU A 110 6.72 -14.46 6.37
CA LEU A 110 7.61 -14.93 5.30
C LEU A 110 9.08 -14.93 5.73
N LEU A 111 9.52 -13.89 6.44
CA LEU A 111 10.87 -13.80 7.02
C LEU A 111 11.13 -14.91 8.03
N ALA A 112 10.19 -15.14 8.94
CA ALA A 112 10.29 -16.22 9.92
C ALA A 112 10.37 -17.59 9.23
N LEU A 113 9.55 -17.83 8.20
CA LEU A 113 9.58 -19.06 7.44
C LEU A 113 10.92 -19.25 6.70
N PHE A 114 11.46 -18.18 6.12
CA PHE A 114 12.79 -18.18 5.49
C PHE A 114 13.88 -18.58 6.50
N THR A 115 13.85 -18.01 7.71
CA THR A 115 14.83 -18.32 8.76
C THR A 115 14.68 -19.75 9.28
N ILE A 116 13.46 -20.21 9.55
CA ILE A 116 13.19 -21.56 10.09
C ILE A 116 13.50 -22.65 9.05
N SER A 117 13.25 -22.40 7.76
CA SER A 117 13.60 -23.33 6.67
C SER A 117 15.12 -23.42 6.40
N GLY A 118 15.95 -22.66 7.13
CA GLY A 118 17.40 -22.68 7.03
C GLY A 118 17.96 -21.87 5.86
N GLY A 119 17.17 -20.92 5.33
CA GLY A 119 17.47 -20.21 4.09
C GLY A 119 17.19 -21.10 2.88
N ILE A 120 16.20 -20.72 2.07
CA ILE A 120 15.96 -21.36 0.75
C ILE A 120 17.26 -21.35 -0.05
N ARG A 121 17.73 -22.55 -0.38
CA ARG A 121 18.87 -22.78 -1.28
C ARG A 121 18.39 -22.78 -2.72
#